data_AF-A0A7K7V2D3-F1
#
_entry.id   AF-A0A7K7V2D3-F1
#
_cell.length_a   1.000
_cell.length_b   1.000
_cell.length_c   1.000
_cell.angle_alpha   90.00
_cell.angle_beta   90.00
_cell.angle_gamma   90.00
#
_symmetry.space_group_name_H-M   'P 1'
#
loop_
_entity.id
_entity.type
_entity.pdbx_description
1 polymer ?
#
loop_
_entity_poly.entity_id
_entity_poly.type
_entity_poly.pdbx_seq_one_letter_code
_entity_poly.pdbx_strand_id
1 'polypeptide(L)'
;GYYADRWKEVLIQNNLPTKAYFDTSDHDPFCMYNYLLDIITWNKNTRRGFIRVKITDLTGKTGESEMDSVAATFQQYRRVKILTGFYQDFDKISKITLTFSTKTLIGPKHKLRILQMRLKSLNNPER
;
A
#
# COMPACT_ATOMS: atom_id res chain seq x y z
N GLY A 1 20.18 -10.29 -2.53
CA GLY A 1 20.07 -9.91 -3.96
C GLY A 1 21.40 -9.43 -4.47
N TYR A 2 21.59 -9.35 -5.79
CA TYR A 2 22.88 -9.00 -6.42
C TYR A 2 23.50 -7.70 -5.89
N TYR A 3 22.69 -6.66 -5.69
CA TYR A 3 23.13 -5.34 -5.18
C TYR A 3 23.03 -5.17 -3.64
N ALA A 4 23.01 -6.27 -2.87
CA ALA A 4 22.92 -6.19 -1.41
C ALA A 4 24.19 -5.62 -0.76
N ASP A 5 25.32 -5.72 -1.46
CA ASP A 5 26.61 -5.14 -1.10
C ASP A 5 26.56 -3.62 -0.89
N ARG A 6 25.65 -2.91 -1.59
CA ARG A 6 25.43 -1.47 -1.42
C ARG A 6 24.98 -1.06 -0.02
N TRP A 7 24.53 -2.01 0.80
CA TRP A 7 24.11 -1.76 2.19
C TRP A 7 25.23 -1.96 3.22
N LYS A 8 26.44 -2.34 2.77
CA LYS A 8 27.55 -2.76 3.65
C LYS A 8 27.87 -1.73 4.73
N GLU A 9 27.99 -0.44 4.39
CA GLU A 9 28.34 0.62 5.34
C GLU A 9 27.31 0.76 6.47
N VAL A 10 26.02 0.75 6.10
CA VAL A 10 24.89 0.85 7.04
C VAL A 10 24.80 -0.38 7.94
N LEU A 11 25.05 -1.57 7.39
CA LEU A 11 24.96 -2.83 8.14
C LEU A 11 26.11 -3.00 9.13
N ILE A 12 27.32 -2.55 8.77
CA ILE A 12 28.49 -2.61 9.66
C ILE A 12 28.30 -1.68 10.87
N GLN A 13 27.77 -0.47 10.68
CA GLN A 13 27.55 0.49 11.77
C GLN A 13 26.59 -0.03 12.85
N ASN A 14 25.62 -0.87 12.48
CA ASN A 14 24.59 -1.34 13.42
C ASN A 14 25.09 -2.41 14.41
N ASN A 15 26.29 -3.00 14.22
CA ASN A 15 26.93 -4.00 15.10
C ASN A 15 26.04 -5.20 15.55
N LEU A 16 24.88 -5.37 14.93
CA LEU A 16 23.86 -6.37 15.24
C LEU A 16 23.37 -7.02 13.95
N PRO A 17 22.98 -8.32 14.01
CA PRO A 17 22.37 -9.00 12.87
C PRO A 17 21.12 -8.24 12.40
N THR A 18 21.15 -7.74 11.17
CA THR A 18 20.01 -7.04 10.56
C THR A 18 19.11 -8.04 9.86
N LYS A 19 17.80 -7.97 10.13
CA LYS A 19 16.78 -8.74 9.42
C LYS A 19 16.08 -7.84 8.41
N ALA A 20 15.88 -8.35 7.19
CA ALA A 20 15.13 -7.69 6.14
C ALA A 20 13.95 -8.56 5.72
N TYR A 21 12.81 -7.92 5.46
CA TYR A 21 11.57 -8.57 5.06
C TYR A 21 11.04 -7.85 3.82
N PHE A 22 10.60 -8.62 2.84
CA PHE A 22 9.96 -8.12 1.63
C PHE A 22 9.11 -9.24 1.04
N ASP A 23 8.00 -8.83 0.42
CA ASP A 23 7.17 -9.73 -0.38
C ASP A 23 7.70 -9.76 -1.82
N THR A 24 7.43 -10.87 -2.52
CA THR A 24 7.77 -11.06 -3.92
C THR A 24 6.51 -11.38 -4.71
N SER A 25 6.50 -11.11 -6.02
CA SER A 25 5.47 -11.68 -6.89
C SER A 25 5.63 -13.20 -6.99
N ASP A 26 4.59 -13.87 -7.45
CA ASP A 26 4.55 -15.31 -7.77
C ASP A 26 5.05 -15.63 -9.20
N HIS A 27 5.32 -14.60 -10.00
CA HIS A 27 5.81 -14.70 -11.37
C HIS A 27 7.21 -14.11 -11.51
N ASP A 28 8.06 -14.74 -12.33
CA ASP A 28 9.37 -14.22 -12.75
C ASP A 28 9.21 -12.80 -13.36
N PRO A 29 10.07 -11.81 -13.01
CA PRO A 29 11.29 -11.89 -12.19
C PRO A 29 11.08 -11.71 -10.68
N PHE A 30 9.92 -12.11 -10.15
CA PHE A 30 9.53 -12.09 -8.73
C PHE A 30 9.52 -10.69 -8.10
N CYS A 31 9.51 -9.64 -8.92
CA CYS A 31 9.57 -8.26 -8.49
C CYS A 31 8.24 -7.74 -7.95
N MET A 32 8.31 -6.98 -6.85
CA MET A 32 7.16 -6.32 -6.23
C MET A 32 7.49 -4.88 -5.87
N TYR A 33 6.59 -3.97 -6.23
CA TYR A 33 6.73 -2.53 -6.04
C TYR A 33 5.77 -2.09 -4.94
N ASN A 34 6.34 -1.74 -3.79
CA ASN A 34 5.61 -1.47 -2.57
C ASN A 34 5.35 0.01 -2.38
N TYR A 35 4.14 0.32 -1.95
CA TYR A 35 3.68 1.65 -1.63
C TYR A 35 3.06 1.68 -0.24
N LEU A 36 3.24 2.80 0.44
CA LEU A 36 2.56 3.12 1.69
C LEU A 36 1.39 4.05 1.41
N LEU A 37 0.18 3.58 1.71
CA LEU A 37 -1.05 4.36 1.63
C LEU A 37 -1.43 4.88 3.01
N ASP A 38 -1.33 6.19 3.21
CA ASP A 38 -1.85 6.88 4.39
C ASP A 38 -3.29 7.36 4.11
N ILE A 39 -4.25 6.99 4.96
CA ILE A 39 -5.65 7.44 4.87
C ILE A 39 -6.06 8.12 6.18
N ILE A 40 -6.70 9.29 6.08
CA ILE A 40 -7.39 9.95 7.19
C ILE A 40 -8.87 10.02 6.84
N THR A 41 -9.75 9.59 7.75
CA THR A 41 -11.20 9.56 7.52
C THR A 41 -11.95 10.61 8.34
N TRP A 42 -13.14 11.00 7.88
CA TRP A 42 -14.04 11.91 8.59
C TRP A 42 -15.42 11.30 8.88
N ASN A 43 -15.52 9.97 8.84
CA ASN A 43 -16.71 9.25 9.30
C ASN A 43 -16.96 9.52 10.78
N LYS A 44 -18.19 9.87 11.18
CA LYS A 44 -18.58 9.97 12.59
C LYS A 44 -18.41 8.63 13.33
N ASN A 45 -18.86 7.54 12.70
CA ASN A 45 -18.78 6.20 13.27
C ASN A 45 -17.56 5.45 12.74
N THR A 46 -16.93 4.66 13.61
CA THR A 46 -15.84 3.76 13.23
C THR A 46 -16.28 2.84 12.09
N ARG A 47 -15.42 2.71 11.08
CA ARG A 47 -15.60 1.76 9.99
C ARG A 47 -14.53 0.68 10.07
N ARG A 48 -14.91 -0.57 9.88
CA ARG A 48 -13.96 -1.68 9.76
C ARG A 48 -14.16 -2.33 8.40
N GLY A 49 -13.08 -2.56 7.67
CA GLY A 49 -13.16 -3.15 6.34
C GLY A 49 -11.83 -3.20 5.61
N PHE A 50 -11.92 -3.51 4.33
CA PHE A 50 -10.80 -3.73 3.42
C PHE A 50 -10.71 -2.59 2.42
N ILE A 51 -9.47 -2.29 2.02
CA ILE A 51 -9.18 -1.36 0.95
C ILE A 51 -8.50 -2.13 -0.17
N ARG A 52 -9.07 -2.00 -1.37
CA ARG A 52 -8.37 -2.31 -2.62
C ARG A 52 -7.91 -1.00 -3.26
N VAL A 53 -6.67 -0.98 -3.71
CA VAL A 53 -6.05 0.16 -4.36
C VAL A 53 -5.87 -0.19 -5.84
N LYS A 54 -6.35 0.70 -6.71
CA LYS A 54 -6.07 0.66 -8.14
C LYS A 54 -5.29 1.90 -8.53
N ILE A 55 -4.18 1.71 -9.23
CA ILE A 55 -3.36 2.77 -9.80
C ILE A 55 -3.58 2.78 -11.32
N THR A 56 -3.53 3.96 -11.91
CA THR A 56 -3.51 4.16 -13.36
C THR A 56 -2.39 5.12 -13.71
N ASP A 57 -1.57 4.79 -14.70
CA ASP A 57 -0.54 5.70 -15.21
C ASP A 57 -1.08 6.68 -16.26
N LEU A 58 -0.21 7.56 -16.76
CA LEU A 58 -0.56 8.52 -17.82
C LEU A 58 -0.90 7.87 -19.17
N THR A 59 -0.52 6.62 -19.41
CA THR A 59 -0.84 5.86 -20.64
C THR A 59 -2.17 5.12 -20.53
N GLY A 60 -2.78 5.10 -19.35
CA GLY A 60 -4.01 4.37 -19.06
C GLY A 60 -3.78 2.93 -18.56
N LYS A 61 -2.53 2.49 -18.39
CA LYS A 61 -2.24 1.18 -17.82
C LYS A 61 -2.63 1.15 -16.36
N THR A 62 -3.25 0.06 -15.92
CA THR A 62 -3.75 -0.06 -14.54
C THR A 62 -3.14 -1.25 -13.80
N GLY A 63 -2.93 -1.09 -12.50
CA GLY A 63 -2.58 -2.17 -11.58
C GLY A 63 -3.50 -2.13 -10.36
N GLU A 64 -3.83 -3.30 -9.82
CA GLU A 64 -4.64 -3.44 -8.62
C GLU A 64 -3.88 -4.21 -7.54
N SER A 65 -4.09 -3.82 -6.29
CA SER A 65 -3.54 -4.45 -5.11
C SER A 65 -4.60 -4.45 -4.02
N GLU A 66 -4.82 -5.59 -3.40
CA GLU A 66 -5.69 -5.71 -2.22
C GLU A 66 -4.81 -5.68 -0.97
N MET A 67 -5.27 -5.00 0.07
CA MET A 67 -4.59 -5.06 1.36
C MET A 67 -4.59 -6.50 1.91
N ASP A 68 -3.72 -6.73 2.88
CA ASP A 68 -3.62 -7.99 3.60
C ASP A 68 -4.98 -8.48 4.18
N SER A 69 -5.04 -9.75 4.53
CA SER A 69 -6.25 -10.49 4.92
C SER A 69 -6.98 -9.96 6.16
N VAL A 70 -6.40 -9.00 6.90
CA VAL A 70 -6.95 -8.46 8.15
C VAL A 70 -7.61 -7.10 7.95
N ALA A 71 -8.92 -7.02 8.18
CA ALA A 71 -9.70 -5.79 8.08
C ALA A 71 -9.15 -4.63 8.95
N ALA A 72 -8.96 -3.46 8.35
CA ALA A 72 -8.45 -2.26 8.99
C ALA A 72 -9.59 -1.50 9.68
N THR A 73 -9.26 -0.79 10.76
CA THR A 73 -10.19 0.02 11.54
C THR A 73 -9.94 1.50 11.28
N PHE A 74 -10.95 2.19 10.76
CA PHE A 74 -10.94 3.61 10.42
C PHE A 74 -11.76 4.40 11.43
N GLN A 75 -11.08 5.23 12.21
CA GLN A 75 -11.68 6.15 13.17
C GLN A 75 -11.57 7.59 12.66
N GLN A 76 -12.49 8.44 13.09
CA GLN A 76 -12.51 9.84 12.69
C GLN A 76 -11.18 10.53 13.01
N TYR A 77 -10.61 11.21 12.01
CA TYR A 77 -9.36 11.98 12.07
C TYR A 77 -8.11 11.18 12.48
N ARG A 78 -8.19 9.85 12.53
CA ARG A 78 -7.03 9.00 12.76
C ARG A 78 -6.42 8.56 11.44
N ARG A 79 -5.09 8.60 11.39
CA ARG A 79 -4.31 8.11 10.25
C ARG A 79 -4.19 6.60 10.32
N VAL A 80 -4.57 5.93 9.24
CA VAL A 80 -4.32 4.51 9.01
C VAL A 80 -3.27 4.37 7.92
N LYS A 81 -2.29 3.49 8.14
CA LYS A 81 -1.23 3.18 7.18
C LYS A 81 -1.44 1.79 6.63
N ILE A 82 -1.44 1.64 5.31
CA ILE A 82 -1.65 0.37 4.63
C ILE A 82 -0.47 0.15 3.68
N LEU A 83 0.20 -0.99 3.82
CA LEU A 83 1.19 -1.46 2.85
C LEU A 83 0.44 -2.13 1.70
N THR A 84 0.79 -1.76 0.47
CA THR A 84 0.19 -2.31 -0.75
C THR A 84 1.28 -2.49 -1.79
N GLY A 85 1.31 -3.66 -2.43
CA GLY A 85 2.31 -3.98 -3.44
C GLY A 85 1.70 -4.27 -4.80
N PHE A 86 2.40 -3.86 -5.85
CA PHE A 86 2.01 -4.05 -7.25
C PHE A 86 3.09 -4.85 -7.98
N TYR A 87 2.68 -5.68 -8.93
CA TYR A 87 3.61 -6.50 -9.74
C TYR A 87 4.32 -5.71 -10.84
N GLN A 88 4.06 -4.41 -10.94
CA GLN A 88 4.68 -3.53 -11.90
C GLN A 88 5.00 -2.18 -11.28
N ASP A 89 6.10 -1.57 -11.72
CA ASP A 89 6.38 -0.18 -11.44
C ASP A 89 5.46 0.73 -12.26
N PHE A 90 4.78 1.65 -11.58
CA PHE A 90 3.96 2.68 -12.18
C PHE A 90 4.70 3.99 -12.02
N ASP A 91 5.29 4.50 -13.12
CA ASP A 91 6.11 5.71 -13.03
C ASP A 91 5.27 6.94 -12.68
N LYS A 92 4.59 7.47 -13.68
CA LYS A 92 3.75 8.66 -13.51
C LYS A 92 2.31 8.24 -13.28
N ILE A 93 1.89 8.29 -12.02
CA ILE A 93 0.52 7.98 -11.61
C ILE A 93 -0.40 9.14 -11.97
N SER A 94 -1.42 8.86 -12.78
CA SER A 94 -2.44 9.82 -13.18
C SER A 94 -3.69 9.74 -12.29
N LYS A 95 -4.01 8.54 -11.79
CA LYS A 95 -5.20 8.29 -10.99
C LYS A 95 -4.97 7.20 -9.96
N ILE A 96 -5.55 7.41 -8.78
CA ILE A 96 -5.64 6.43 -7.70
C ILE A 96 -7.12 6.22 -7.40
N THR A 97 -7.56 4.96 -7.40
CA THR A 97 -8.92 4.57 -7.05
C THR A 97 -8.88 3.66 -5.82
N LEU A 98 -9.73 3.98 -4.83
CA LEU A 98 -9.87 3.20 -3.61
C LEU A 98 -11.25 2.55 -3.58
N THR A 99 -11.28 1.24 -3.37
CA THR A 99 -12.52 0.50 -3.13
C THR A 99 -12.56 0.05 -1.69
N PHE A 100 -13.52 0.55 -0.93
CA PHE A 100 -13.79 0.09 0.44
C PHE A 100 -14.83 -1.02 0.42
N SER A 101 -14.57 -2.12 1.14
CA SER A 101 -15.51 -3.21 1.31
C SER A 101 -15.53 -3.74 2.75
N THR A 102 -16.67 -4.28 3.19
CA THR A 102 -16.78 -5.00 4.48
C THR A 102 -16.75 -6.52 4.31
N LYS A 103 -16.55 -7.00 3.08
CA LYS A 103 -16.70 -8.41 2.64
C LYS A 103 -18.04 -9.06 3.04
N THR A 104 -19.05 -8.26 3.40
CA THR A 104 -20.40 -8.72 3.72
C THR A 104 -21.29 -8.55 2.50
N LEU A 105 -21.88 -9.65 2.01
CA LEU A 105 -22.81 -9.64 0.87
C LEU A 105 -24.20 -9.12 1.26
N ILE A 106 -24.61 -9.36 2.52
CA ILE A 106 -25.92 -9.04 3.06
C ILE A 106 -25.74 -8.00 4.16
N GLY A 107 -26.40 -6.84 4.02
CA GLY A 107 -26.38 -5.78 5.02
C GLY A 107 -26.33 -4.36 4.43
N PRO A 108 -26.38 -3.34 5.29
CA PRO A 108 -26.34 -1.95 4.86
C PRO A 108 -24.98 -1.60 4.24
N LYS A 109 -25.00 -1.01 3.03
CA LYS A 109 -23.79 -0.52 2.37
C LYS A 109 -23.20 0.65 3.17
N HIS A 110 -22.04 0.44 3.78
CA HIS A 110 -21.34 1.49 4.50
C HIS A 110 -20.34 2.22 3.60
N LYS A 111 -20.43 3.56 3.60
CA LYS A 111 -19.47 4.41 2.89
C LYS A 111 -18.32 4.80 3.80
N LEU A 112 -17.09 4.68 3.29
CA LEU A 112 -15.91 5.30 3.88
C LEU A 112 -15.79 6.73 3.35
N ARG A 113 -15.62 7.68 4.26
CA ARG A 113 -15.50 9.11 3.98
C ARG A 113 -14.07 9.53 4.26
N ILE A 114 -13.31 9.75 3.19
CA ILE A 114 -11.88 10.09 3.26
C ILE A 114 -11.73 11.59 3.29
N LEU A 115 -10.91 12.09 4.21
CA LEU A 115 -10.53 13.49 4.31
C LEU A 115 -9.23 13.73 3.53
N GLN A 116 -8.27 12.83 3.70
CA GLN A 116 -6.97 12.90 3.04
C GLN A 116 -6.50 11.49 2.70
N MET A 117 -5.86 11.37 1.54
CA MET A 117 -5.10 10.19 1.16
C MET A 117 -3.73 10.60 0.64
N ARG A 118 -2.71 9.78 0.90
CA ARG A 118 -1.37 9.93 0.33
C ARG A 118 -0.80 8.56 0.01
N LEU A 119 -0.32 8.39 -1.21
CA LEU A 119 0.39 7.19 -1.65
C LEU A 119 1.87 7.53 -1.79
N LYS A 120 2.75 6.78 -1.14
CA LYS A 120 4.21 6.97 -1.21
C LYS A 120 4.88 5.71 -1.73
N SER A 121 5.72 5.83 -2.76
CA SER A 121 6.55 4.71 -3.23
C SER A 121 7.66 4.42 -2.21
N LEU A 122 7.86 3.14 -1.88
CA LEU A 122 8.95 2.69 -1.01
C LEU A 122 10.19 2.33 -1.83
N ASN A 123 10.00 1.83 -3.04
CA ASN A 123 11.10 1.48 -3.95
C ASN A 123 11.75 2.74 -4.57
N ASN A 124 10.96 3.80 -4.81
CA ASN A 124 11.41 5.06 -5.41
C ASN A 124 10.91 6.26 -4.57
N PRO A 125 11.54 6.57 -3.41
CA PRO A 125 11.01 7.52 -2.44
C PRO A 125 11.00 8.99 -2.87
N GLU A 126 11.79 9.35 -3.88
CA GLU A 126 11.95 10.71 -4.43
C GLU A 126 10.83 11.11 -5.40
N ARG A 127 9.88 10.21 -5.68
CA ARG A 127 8.75 10.43 -6.58
C ARG A 127 7.55 11.07 -5.86
#